data_AF-A0A101W8S6-F1
#
_entry.id   AF-A0A101W8S6-F1
#
_cell.length_a   1.000
_cell.length_b   1.000
_cell.length_c   1.000
_cell.angle_alpha   90.00
_cell.angle_beta   90.00
_cell.angle_gamma   90.00
#
_symmetry.space_group_name_H-M   'P 1'
#
loop_
_entity.id
_entity.type
_entity.pdbx_description
1 polymer ?
#
loop_
_entity_poly.entity_id
_entity_poly.type
_entity_poly.pdbx_seq_one_letter_code
_entity_poly.pdbx_strand_id
1 'polypeptide(L)'
;MLGYIVLIALQIIIGWFGKDVIAAQIPNQGALIDGIVDATCFAVIVWLVGLIGSLVLKAVRRPGTSTLVSALVGALIGAAIILFVPEVLQALPAQVNPGFIPLAGAILGYLVRR
;
A
#
# COMPACT_ATOMS: atom_id res chain seq x y z
N MET A 1 5.31 9.55 19.76
CA MET A 1 4.15 9.08 18.96
C MET A 1 3.86 9.95 17.74
N LEU A 2 4.12 11.27 17.79
CA LEU A 2 3.92 12.18 16.65
C LEU A 2 4.60 11.71 15.35
N GLY A 3 5.87 11.25 15.41
CA GLY A 3 6.58 10.74 14.23
C GLY A 3 5.87 9.57 13.53
N TYR A 4 5.20 8.70 14.28
CA TYR A 4 4.45 7.58 13.68
C TYR A 4 3.17 8.04 12.98
N ILE A 5 2.49 9.05 13.54
CA ILE A 5 1.29 9.64 12.92
C ILE A 5 1.68 10.33 11.60
N VAL A 6 2.77 11.10 11.63
CA VAL A 6 3.31 11.76 10.43
C VAL A 6 3.73 10.73 9.37
N LEU A 7 4.36 9.62 9.79
CA LEU A 7 4.76 8.56 8.87
C LEU A 7 3.57 7.87 8.20
N ILE A 8 2.51 7.58 8.96
CA ILE A 8 1.28 6.99 8.39
C ILE A 8 0.63 7.98 7.41
N ALA A 9 0.55 9.26 7.76
CA ALA A 9 0.02 10.28 6.85
C ALA A 9 0.83 10.37 5.55
N LEU A 10 2.17 10.34 5.65
CA LEU A 10 3.06 10.31 4.49
C LEU A 10 2.86 9.04 3.65
N GLN A 11 2.71 7.87 4.26
CA GLN A 11 2.47 6.61 3.55
C GLN A 11 1.15 6.63 2.78
N ILE A 12 0.09 7.22 3.35
CA ILE A 12 -1.19 7.38 2.66
C ILE A 12 -1.04 8.33 1.47
N ILE A 13 -0.48 9.52 1.69
CA ILE A 13 -0.34 10.54 0.64
C ILE A 13 0.56 10.01 -0.49
N ILE A 14 1.79 9.60 -0.17
CA ILE A 14 2.77 9.16 -1.17
C ILE A 14 2.34 7.83 -1.80
N GLY A 15 1.73 6.92 -1.04
CA GLY A 15 1.19 5.68 -1.57
C GLY A 15 0.10 5.93 -2.61
N TRP A 16 -0.82 6.84 -2.32
CA TRP A 16 -1.93 7.18 -3.21
C TRP A 16 -1.46 7.80 -4.52
N PHE A 17 -0.63 8.84 -4.46
CA PHE A 17 -0.15 9.54 -5.65
C PHE A 17 0.99 8.83 -6.36
N GLY A 18 1.82 8.08 -5.63
CA GLY A 18 2.99 7.41 -6.16
C GLY A 18 2.65 6.21 -7.04
N LYS A 19 1.51 5.54 -6.79
CA LYS A 19 1.07 4.40 -7.61
C LYS A 19 0.89 4.80 -9.07
N ASP A 20 0.24 5.92 -9.34
CA ASP A 20 -0.19 6.28 -10.71
C ASP A 20 1.02 6.60 -11.59
N VAL A 21 2.08 7.15 -11.00
CA VAL A 21 3.35 7.43 -11.69
C VAL A 21 4.04 6.14 -12.15
N ILE A 22 3.98 5.08 -11.34
CA ILE A 22 4.62 3.79 -11.62
C ILE A 22 3.75 2.95 -12.56
N ALA A 23 2.44 2.89 -12.28
CA ALA A 23 1.48 2.13 -13.07
C ALA A 23 1.37 2.66 -14.51
N ALA A 24 1.55 3.96 -14.74
CA ALA A 24 1.56 4.54 -16.09
C ALA A 24 2.69 4.01 -17.00
N GLN A 25 3.73 3.39 -16.44
CA GLN A 25 4.87 2.86 -17.20
C GLN A 25 4.68 1.38 -17.59
N ILE A 26 3.67 0.70 -17.04
CA ILE A 26 3.50 -0.74 -17.20
C ILE A 26 2.34 -0.98 -18.17
N PRO A 27 2.57 -1.68 -19.30
CA PRO A 27 1.51 -2.01 -20.25
C PRO A 27 0.45 -2.89 -19.58
N ASN A 28 -0.83 -2.60 -19.83
CA ASN A 28 -1.95 -3.40 -19.35
C ASN A 28 -1.80 -4.85 -19.83
N GLN A 29 -1.74 -5.78 -18.88
CA GLN A 29 -1.56 -7.22 -19.12
C GLN A 29 -2.79 -8.03 -18.69
N GLY A 30 -3.84 -7.36 -18.20
CA GLY A 30 -5.11 -7.95 -17.78
C GLY A 30 -5.35 -7.78 -16.28
N ALA A 31 -6.63 -7.74 -15.90
CA ALA A 31 -7.08 -7.31 -14.56
C ALA A 31 -6.36 -7.99 -13.38
N LEU A 32 -6.00 -9.28 -13.53
CA LEU A 32 -5.26 -10.02 -12.49
C LEU A 32 -3.81 -9.52 -12.35
N ILE A 33 -3.09 -9.39 -13.46
CA ILE A 33 -1.68 -8.97 -13.45
C ILE A 33 -1.60 -7.49 -13.03
N ASP A 34 -2.50 -6.66 -13.56
CA ASP A 34 -2.56 -5.24 -13.24
C ASP A 34 -2.84 -5.03 -11.72
N GLY A 35 -3.73 -5.83 -11.12
CA GLY A 35 -3.98 -5.80 -9.68
C GLY A 35 -2.80 -6.24 -8.81
N ILE A 36 -2.02 -7.24 -9.25
CA ILE A 36 -0.80 -7.68 -8.56
C ILE A 36 0.29 -6.61 -8.65
N VAL A 37 0.46 -6.00 -9.82
CA VAL A 37 1.41 -4.91 -10.05
C VAL A 37 1.07 -3.73 -9.16
N ASP A 38 -0.20 -3.31 -9.12
CA ASP A 38 -0.68 -2.23 -8.26
C ASP A 38 -0.39 -2.52 -6.78
N ALA A 39 -0.75 -3.70 -6.29
CA ALA A 39 -0.46 -4.13 -4.91
C ALA A 39 1.03 -4.10 -4.58
N THR A 40 1.86 -4.58 -5.51
CA THR A 40 3.31 -4.59 -5.36
C THR A 40 3.87 -3.16 -5.29
N CYS A 41 3.40 -2.27 -6.17
CA CYS A 41 3.78 -0.85 -6.16
C CYS A 41 3.43 -0.20 -4.81
N PHE A 42 2.22 -0.40 -4.31
CA PHE A 42 1.81 0.11 -3.01
C PHE A 42 2.71 -0.40 -1.87
N ALA A 43 2.98 -1.70 -1.82
CA ALA A 43 3.82 -2.29 -0.78
C ALA A 43 5.24 -1.71 -0.80
N VAL A 44 5.84 -1.58 -1.98
CA VAL A 44 7.18 -1.00 -2.16
C VAL A 44 7.19 0.46 -1.76
N ILE A 45 6.21 1.26 -2.20
CA ILE A 45 6.11 2.68 -1.83
C ILE A 45 5.95 2.85 -0.32
N VAL A 46 5.00 2.13 0.30
CA VAL A 46 4.75 2.19 1.74
C VAL A 46 6.00 1.84 2.54
N TRP A 47 6.73 0.80 2.11
CA TRP A 47 7.98 0.40 2.75
C TRP A 47 9.09 1.45 2.55
N LEU A 48 9.29 1.98 1.34
CA LEU A 48 10.27 3.03 1.06
C LEU A 48 10.00 4.29 1.87
N VAL A 49 8.74 4.73 1.94
CA VAL A 49 8.33 5.88 2.77
C VAL A 49 8.59 5.57 4.25
N GLY A 50 8.32 4.35 4.70
CA GLY A 50 8.66 3.91 6.05
C GLY A 50 10.16 3.95 6.34
N LEU A 51 10.98 3.53 5.38
CA LEU A 51 12.44 3.52 5.47
C LEU A 51 12.99 4.94 5.52
N ILE A 52 12.64 5.78 4.54
CA ILE A 52 13.05 7.19 4.46
C ILE A 52 12.53 7.96 5.67
N GLY A 53 11.25 7.75 6.03
CA GLY A 53 10.62 8.35 7.19
C GLY A 53 11.34 8.01 8.49
N SER A 54 11.87 6.79 8.65
CA SER A 54 12.66 6.40 9.82
C SER A 54 14.04 7.07 9.91
N LEU A 55 14.56 7.62 8.79
CA LEU A 55 15.80 8.39 8.77
C LEU A 55 15.58 9.86 9.12
N VAL A 56 14.42 10.41 8.75
CA VAL A 56 14.09 11.83 8.94
C VAL A 56 13.36 12.08 10.28
N LEU A 57 12.47 11.17 10.68
CA LEU A 57 11.61 11.33 11.85
C LEU A 57 12.29 10.75 13.10
N LYS A 58 12.36 11.57 14.16
CA LYS A 58 12.88 11.13 15.46
C LYS A 58 11.97 10.08 16.10
N ALA A 59 12.58 9.10 16.75
CA ALA A 59 11.92 8.02 17.50
C ALA A 59 11.02 7.08 16.66
N VAL A 60 11.31 6.94 15.37
CA VAL A 60 10.70 5.95 14.48
C VAL A 60 11.67 4.78 14.27
N ARG A 61 11.20 3.55 14.47
CA ARG A 61 12.00 2.35 14.25
C ARG A 61 12.22 2.10 12.75
N ARG A 62 13.43 1.66 12.38
CA ARG A 62 13.76 1.34 10.99
C ARG A 62 13.04 0.05 10.55
N PRO A 63 12.25 0.08 9.46
CA PRO A 63 11.65 -1.13 8.92
C PRO A 63 12.72 -2.01 8.25
N GLY A 64 12.67 -3.31 8.52
CA GLY A 64 13.50 -4.31 7.87
C GLY A 64 12.83 -4.98 6.68
N THR A 65 13.48 -6.00 6.11
CA THR A 65 12.97 -6.79 4.97
C THR A 65 11.69 -7.57 5.32
N SER A 66 11.54 -8.00 6.57
CA SER A 66 10.31 -8.66 7.06
C SER A 66 9.07 -7.75 6.96
N THR A 67 9.26 -6.44 7.15
CA THR A 67 8.22 -5.41 7.00
C THR A 67 7.79 -5.21 5.56
N LEU A 68 8.72 -5.35 4.60
CA LEU A 68 8.40 -5.30 3.17
C LEU A 68 7.54 -6.51 2.79
N VAL A 69 7.94 -7.71 3.23
CA VAL A 69 7.19 -8.94 2.95
C VAL A 69 5.78 -8.86 3.53
N SER A 70 5.62 -8.39 4.77
CA SER A 70 4.29 -8.26 5.38
C SER A 70 3.44 -7.18 4.71
N ALA A 71 4.04 -6.05 4.31
CA ALA A 71 3.35 -5.03 3.52
C ALA A 71 2.90 -5.58 2.16
N LEU A 72 3.75 -6.37 1.49
CA LEU A 72 3.41 -7.01 0.21
C LEU A 72 2.27 -8.00 0.37
N VAL A 73 2.35 -8.89 1.36
CA VAL A 73 1.28 -9.86 1.64
C VAL A 73 -0.03 -9.13 1.95
N GLY A 74 0.00 -8.08 2.77
CA GLY A 74 -1.18 -7.27 3.07
C GLY A 74 -1.78 -6.60 1.82
N ALA A 75 -0.92 -6.04 0.96
CA ALA A 75 -1.34 -5.42 -0.29
C ALA A 75 -1.97 -6.43 -1.27
N LEU A 76 -1.36 -7.61 -1.39
CA LEU A 76 -1.85 -8.69 -2.23
C LEU A 76 -3.18 -9.24 -1.72
N ILE A 77 -3.37 -9.35 -0.41
CA ILE A 77 -4.67 -9.69 0.17
C ILE A 77 -5.71 -8.62 -0.20
N GLY A 78 -5.36 -7.34 -0.12
CA GLY A 78 -6.26 -6.26 -0.51
C GLY A 78 -6.65 -6.29 -2.00
N ALA A 79 -5.70 -6.60 -2.89
CA ALA A 79 -5.99 -6.78 -4.32
C ALA A 79 -6.81 -8.06 -4.59
N ALA A 80 -6.52 -9.15 -3.87
CA ALA A 80 -7.31 -10.38 -3.97
C ALA A 80 -8.76 -10.16 -3.52
N ILE A 81 -9.00 -9.36 -2.48
CA ILE A 81 -10.37 -9.00 -2.05
C ILE A 81 -11.13 -8.30 -3.18
N ILE A 82 -10.49 -7.37 -3.89
CA ILE A 82 -11.12 -6.69 -5.04
C ILE A 82 -11.47 -7.67 -6.16
N LEU A 83 -10.56 -8.61 -6.46
CA LEU A 83 -10.69 -9.50 -7.60
C LEU A 83 -11.66 -10.68 -7.35
N PHE A 84 -11.67 -11.22 -6.13
CA PHE A 84 -12.40 -12.45 -5.79
C PHE A 84 -13.66 -12.22 -4.96
N VAL A 85 -13.85 -11.02 -4.39
CA VAL A 85 -15.01 -10.70 -3.53
C VAL A 85 -15.69 -9.41 -4.03
N PRO A 86 -16.41 -9.47 -5.17
CA PRO A 86 -17.06 -8.31 -5.77
C PRO A 86 -18.12 -7.65 -4.87
N GLU A 87 -18.66 -8.39 -3.89
CA GLU A 87 -19.59 -7.86 -2.89
C GLU A 87 -18.97 -6.74 -2.05
N VAL A 88 -17.65 -6.77 -1.83
CA VAL A 88 -16.92 -5.71 -1.13
C VAL A 88 -16.93 -4.41 -1.94
N LEU A 89 -16.85 -4.52 -3.27
CA LEU A 89 -16.94 -3.35 -4.15
C LEU A 89 -18.36 -2.79 -4.19
N GLN A 90 -19.37 -3.65 -4.11
CA GLN A 90 -20.78 -3.23 -4.09
C GLN A 90 -21.19 -2.57 -2.77
N ALA A 91 -20.51 -2.91 -1.68
CA ALA A 91 -20.70 -2.28 -0.37
C ALA A 91 -20.05 -0.89 -0.27
N LEU A 92 -19.14 -0.55 -1.20
CA LEU A 92 -18.49 0.76 -1.22
C LEU A 92 -19.38 1.81 -1.90
N PRO A 93 -19.44 3.04 -1.38
CA PRO A 93 -20.04 4.15 -2.11
C PRO A 93 -19.36 4.32 -3.47
N ALA A 94 -20.15 4.55 -4.52
CA ALA A 94 -19.63 4.65 -5.90
C ALA A 94 -18.56 5.75 -6.11
N GLN A 95 -18.43 6.72 -5.19
CA GLN A 95 -17.39 7.75 -5.23
C GLN A 95 -16.03 7.29 -4.70
N VAL A 96 -15.94 6.11 -4.07
CA VAL A 96 -14.70 5.60 -3.46
C VAL A 96 -13.93 4.79 -4.49
N ASN A 97 -12.71 5.22 -4.81
CA ASN A 97 -11.83 4.45 -5.69
C ASN A 97 -11.39 3.15 -4.98
N PRO A 98 -11.67 1.96 -5.55
CA PRO A 98 -11.32 0.68 -4.95
C PRO A 98 -9.84 0.50 -4.62
N GLY A 99 -8.94 1.21 -5.30
CA GLY A 99 -7.50 1.19 -5.06
C GLY A 99 -7.06 1.55 -3.63
N PHE A 100 -7.97 2.02 -2.78
CA PHE A 100 -7.72 2.18 -1.35
C PHE A 100 -7.54 0.84 -0.61
N ILE A 101 -8.19 -0.24 -1.04
CA ILE A 101 -8.15 -1.53 -0.32
C ILE A 101 -6.72 -2.14 -0.34
N PRO A 102 -6.01 -2.22 -1.49
CA PRO A 102 -4.63 -2.70 -1.52
C PRO A 102 -3.67 -1.77 -0.78
N LEU A 103 -3.88 -0.45 -0.83
CA LEU A 103 -3.08 0.51 -0.08
C LEU A 103 -3.27 0.35 1.44
N ALA A 104 -4.51 0.19 1.90
CA ALA A 104 -4.83 -0.08 3.29
C ALA A 104 -4.20 -1.42 3.74
N GLY A 105 -4.28 -2.45 2.90
CA GLY A 105 -3.61 -3.72 3.10
C GLY A 105 -2.09 -3.58 3.25
N ALA A 106 -1.46 -2.78 2.37
CA ALA A 106 -0.02 -2.50 2.43
C ALA A 106 0.39 -1.81 3.73
N ILE A 107 -0.37 -0.79 4.14
CA ILE A 107 -0.12 -0.05 5.39
C ILE A 107 -0.32 -0.96 6.59
N LEU A 108 -1.41 -1.72 6.66
CA LEU A 108 -1.66 -2.67 7.76
C LEU A 108 -0.54 -3.72 7.84
N GLY A 109 -0.15 -4.29 6.70
CA GLY A 109 0.97 -5.23 6.62
C GLY A 109 2.28 -4.63 7.13
N TYR A 110 2.55 -3.36 6.81
CA TYR A 110 3.69 -2.62 7.34
C TYR A 110 3.58 -2.42 8.86
N LEU A 111 2.41 -2.05 9.37
CA LEU A 111 2.16 -1.79 10.79
C LEU A 111 2.28 -3.04 11.68
N VAL A 112 2.01 -4.23 11.16
CA VAL A 112 2.05 -5.49 11.91
C VAL A 112 3.48 -5.93 12.27
N ARG A 113 4.47 -5.66 11.41
CA ARG A 113 5.85 -6.18 11.56
C ARG A 113 6.89 -5.12 11.95
N ARG A 114 6.48 -3.86 12.15
CA ARG A 114 7.38 -2.79 12.59
C ARG A 114 7.75 -2.87 14.07
#